data_AF-A0A521XZX4-F1
#
_entry.id   AF-A0A521XZX4-F1
#
_cell.length_a   1.000
_cell.length_b   1.000
_cell.length_c   1.000
_cell.angle_alpha   90.00
_cell.angle_beta   90.00
_cell.angle_gamma   90.00
#
_symmetry.space_group_name_H-M   'P 1'
#
loop_
_entity.id
_entity.type
_entity.pdbx_description
1 polymer ?
#
loop_
_entity_poly.entity_id
_entity_poly.type
_entity_poly.pdbx_seq_one_letter_code
_entity_poly.pdbx_strand_id
1 'polypeptide(L)'
;RAEFANRERFPMAQQVIVDEAGTALDSLALDASTAVVLVSRGHRQDEEALRHVVGGAAGYVGMIGSRRRTRTVLDHLAAEGYPAAALHAVSTPVGLDIGAETPAEIAVSILAEITMVRRGGTGARMSRLSAEGGDVSDESRL
;
A
#
# COMPACT_ATOMS: atom_id res chain seq x y z
N ARG A 1 -2.75 5.94 18.77
CA ARG A 1 -3.21 7.17 19.49
C ARG A 1 -4.73 7.35 19.35
N ALA A 2 -5.47 7.47 20.46
CA ALA A 2 -6.94 7.50 20.48
C ALA A 2 -7.57 8.75 19.83
N GLU A 3 -6.90 9.90 19.90
CA GLU A 3 -7.39 11.15 19.28
C GLU A 3 -7.44 11.07 17.74
N PHE A 4 -6.64 10.20 17.13
CA PHE A 4 -6.58 10.03 15.69
C PHE A 4 -7.36 8.80 15.23
N ALA A 5 -7.23 7.68 15.94
CA ALA A 5 -7.90 6.42 15.65
C ALA A 5 -9.18 6.30 16.49
N ASN A 6 -10.28 6.84 15.98
CA ASN A 6 -11.59 6.73 16.62
C ASN A 6 -12.72 6.69 15.57
N ARG A 7 -13.91 6.28 16.01
CA ARG A 7 -15.10 6.13 15.14
C ARG A 7 -15.65 7.45 14.61
N GLU A 8 -15.41 8.56 15.29
CA GLU A 8 -15.84 9.88 14.80
C GLU A 8 -15.09 10.25 13.51
N ARG A 9 -13.78 9.99 13.46
CA ARG A 9 -12.95 10.24 12.28
C ARG A 9 -13.08 9.15 11.20
N PHE A 10 -13.42 7.92 11.60
CA PHE A 10 -13.54 6.77 10.70
C PHE A 10 -14.88 6.02 10.89
N PRO A 11 -16.03 6.67 10.62
CA PRO A 11 -17.34 6.08 10.88
C PRO A 11 -17.65 4.86 9.99
N MET A 12 -16.99 4.76 8.84
CA MET A 12 -17.14 3.65 7.90
C MET A 12 -16.17 2.49 8.15
N ALA A 13 -15.19 2.64 9.05
CA ALA A 13 -14.25 1.56 9.33
C ALA A 13 -14.95 0.45 10.12
N GLN A 14 -14.83 -0.80 9.65
CA GLN A 14 -15.35 -1.96 10.35
C GLN A 14 -14.72 -2.12 11.74
N GLN A 15 -13.41 -1.83 11.83
CA GLN A 15 -12.66 -1.88 13.07
C GLN A 15 -11.70 -0.68 13.15
N VAL A 16 -11.56 -0.12 14.34
CA VAL A 16 -10.57 0.92 14.64
C VAL A 16 -9.79 0.46 15.88
N ILE A 17 -8.50 0.17 15.70
CA ILE A 17 -7.62 -0.33 16.77
C ILE A 17 -6.76 0.83 17.26
N VAL A 18 -6.70 1.02 18.57
CA VAL A 18 -5.82 2.00 19.21
C VAL A 18 -4.74 1.25 19.97
N ASP A 19 -3.61 1.05 19.30
CA ASP A 19 -2.43 0.38 19.88
C ASP A 19 -1.16 0.91 19.22
N GLU A 20 -0.01 0.39 19.63
CA GLU A 20 1.23 0.45 18.85
C GLU A 20 1.05 -0.34 17.55
N ALA A 21 1.61 0.18 16.45
CA ALA A 21 1.30 -0.33 15.11
C ALA A 21 1.72 -1.80 14.94
N GLY A 22 2.89 -2.18 15.43
CA GLY A 22 3.37 -3.57 15.40
C GLY A 22 2.45 -4.53 16.13
N THR A 23 2.12 -4.22 17.39
CA THR A 23 1.18 -5.01 18.21
C THR A 23 -0.19 -5.16 17.55
N ALA A 24 -0.72 -4.07 16.97
CA ALA A 24 -1.99 -4.12 16.26
C ALA A 24 -1.91 -5.04 15.03
N LEU A 25 -0.83 -4.96 14.25
CA LEU A 25 -0.64 -5.78 13.05
C LEU A 25 -0.47 -7.26 13.39
N ASP A 26 0.29 -7.59 14.45
CA ASP A 26 0.49 -8.98 14.91
C ASP A 26 -0.83 -9.64 15.37
N SER A 27 -1.80 -8.84 15.80
CA SER A 27 -3.13 -9.34 16.21
C SER A 27 -4.06 -9.67 15.04
N LEU A 28 -3.71 -9.24 13.81
CA LEU A 28 -4.54 -9.40 12.62
C LEU A 28 -4.10 -10.63 11.82
N ALA A 29 -5.09 -11.42 11.37
CA ALA A 29 -4.83 -12.50 10.43
C ALA A 29 -4.67 -11.94 9.02
N LEU A 30 -3.44 -11.57 8.66
CA LEU A 30 -3.09 -11.09 7.33
C LEU A 30 -2.92 -12.27 6.36
N ASP A 31 -3.39 -12.11 5.14
CA ASP A 31 -3.26 -13.12 4.08
C ASP A 31 -2.97 -12.48 2.72
N ALA A 32 -2.84 -13.32 1.69
CA ALA A 32 -2.54 -12.88 0.33
C ALA A 32 -3.65 -12.01 -0.29
N SER A 33 -4.84 -11.95 0.30
CA SER A 33 -5.93 -11.07 -0.12
C SER A 33 -5.89 -9.70 0.58
N THR A 34 -5.05 -9.57 1.60
CA THR A 34 -4.93 -8.39 2.45
C THR A 34 -3.97 -7.37 1.84
N ALA A 35 -4.40 -6.11 1.80
CA ALA A 35 -3.56 -4.97 1.45
C ALA A 35 -3.31 -4.10 2.70
N VAL A 36 -2.04 -3.86 3.01
CA VAL A 36 -1.61 -2.99 4.11
C VAL A 36 -1.07 -1.69 3.53
N VAL A 37 -1.58 -0.55 4.02
CA VAL A 37 -1.09 0.77 3.63
C VAL A 37 -0.64 1.54 4.87
N LEU A 38 0.64 1.86 4.92
CA LEU A 38 1.25 2.61 6.01
C LEU A 38 1.14 4.10 5.73
N VAL A 39 0.25 4.76 6.49
CA VAL A 39 -0.07 6.19 6.33
C VAL A 39 0.10 6.91 7.67
N SER A 40 1.33 7.27 8.00
CA SER A 40 1.59 8.14 9.14
C SER A 40 2.36 9.42 8.78
N ARG A 41 2.24 10.40 9.68
CA ARG A 41 3.02 11.65 9.62
C ARG A 41 4.46 11.46 10.11
N GLY A 42 4.80 10.32 10.73
CA GLY A 42 6.08 10.11 11.39
C GLY A 42 6.84 8.91 10.81
N HIS A 43 8.03 9.16 10.26
CA HIS A 43 8.93 8.13 9.74
C HIS A 43 9.10 6.90 10.66
N ARG A 44 9.31 7.10 11.97
CA ARG A 44 9.51 6.01 12.94
C ARG A 44 8.32 5.05 13.06
N GLN A 45 7.09 5.55 12.93
CA GLN A 45 5.89 4.72 13.08
C GLN A 45 5.67 3.83 11.86
N ASP A 46 5.85 4.38 10.66
CA ASP A 46 5.76 3.59 9.43
C ASP A 46 6.92 2.60 9.31
N GLU A 47 8.13 2.97 9.74
CA GLU A 47 9.28 2.07 9.77
C GLU A 47 9.04 0.88 10.70
N GLU A 48 8.55 1.12 11.92
CA GLU A 48 8.20 0.05 12.84
C GLU A 48 7.08 -0.83 12.30
N ALA A 49 5.98 -0.23 11.82
CA ALA A 49 4.89 -1.00 11.22
C ALA A 49 5.37 -1.84 10.04
N LEU A 50 6.31 -1.32 9.23
CA LEU A 50 6.86 -2.04 8.09
C LEU A 50 7.61 -3.31 8.51
N ARG A 51 8.37 -3.29 9.61
CA ARG A 51 9.06 -4.49 10.14
C ARG A 51 8.12 -5.66 10.38
N HIS A 52 6.87 -5.39 10.79
CA HIS A 52 5.89 -6.43 11.08
C HIS A 52 5.20 -7.03 9.85
N VAL A 53 5.23 -6.34 8.71
CA VAL A 53 4.48 -6.78 7.50
C VAL A 53 5.38 -7.06 6.30
N VAL A 54 6.61 -6.55 6.29
CA VAL A 54 7.54 -6.72 5.17
C VAL A 54 7.93 -8.19 5.00
N GLY A 55 7.73 -8.73 3.79
CA GLY A 55 7.95 -10.16 3.53
C GLY A 55 6.98 -11.09 4.27
N GLY A 56 5.93 -10.55 4.90
CA GLY A 56 4.89 -11.32 5.57
C GLY A 56 3.82 -11.86 4.62
N ALA A 57 2.66 -12.22 5.18
CA ALA A 57 1.58 -12.87 4.45
C ALA A 57 0.72 -11.92 3.59
N ALA A 58 0.78 -10.61 3.84
CA ALA A 58 -0.02 -9.62 3.12
C ALA A 58 0.31 -9.63 1.61
N GLY A 59 -0.72 -9.70 0.76
CA GLY A 59 -0.56 -9.69 -0.69
C GLY A 59 -0.11 -8.35 -1.27
N TYR A 60 -0.21 -7.27 -0.49
CA TYR A 60 0.26 -5.94 -0.85
C TYR A 60 0.68 -5.16 0.39
N VAL A 61 1.84 -4.52 0.33
CA VAL A 61 2.32 -3.58 1.35
C VAL A 61 2.76 -2.29 0.66
N GLY A 62 2.15 -1.17 1.04
CA GLY A 62 2.49 0.15 0.51
C GLY A 62 2.77 1.16 1.62
N MET A 63 3.67 2.10 1.36
CA MET A 63 4.03 3.14 2.32
C MET A 63 3.99 4.54 1.69
N ILE A 64 3.30 5.46 2.34
CA ILE A 64 3.24 6.87 1.94
C ILE A 64 4.50 7.62 2.34
N GLY A 65 4.91 8.57 1.50
CA GLY A 65 6.00 9.47 1.81
C GLY A 65 6.74 9.94 0.56
N SER A 66 7.63 10.92 0.73
CA SER A 66 8.53 11.30 -0.36
C SER A 66 9.50 10.16 -0.67
N ARG A 67 9.96 10.07 -1.93
CA ARG A 67 10.97 9.10 -2.37
C ARG A 67 12.21 9.07 -1.47
N ARG A 68 12.63 10.24 -0.97
CA ARG A 68 13.75 10.35 -0.04
C ARG A 68 13.42 9.70 1.30
N ARG A 69 12.25 10.02 1.88
CA ARG A 69 11.82 9.47 3.17
C ARG A 69 11.72 7.95 3.12
N THR A 70 11.10 7.42 2.08
CA THR A 70 10.78 6.00 2.00
C THR A 70 12.02 5.17 1.68
N ARG A 71 12.95 5.72 0.88
CA ARG A 71 14.28 5.14 0.71
C ARG A 71 15.05 5.02 2.03
N THR A 72 15.08 6.07 2.85
CA THR A 72 15.76 6.00 4.15
C THR A 72 15.21 4.87 5.02
N VAL A 73 13.90 4.68 5.05
CA VAL A 73 13.27 3.57 5.79
C VAL A 73 13.70 2.22 5.22
N LEU A 74 13.68 2.04 3.89
CA LEU A 74 14.12 0.79 3.26
C LEU A 74 15.61 0.51 3.48
N ASP A 75 16.46 1.55 3.47
CA ASP A 75 17.90 1.42 3.73
C ASP A 75 18.17 0.97 5.18
N HIS A 76 17.38 1.45 6.15
CA HIS A 76 17.47 0.98 7.55
C HIS A 76 17.12 -0.50 7.66
N LEU A 77 16.00 -0.93 7.09
CA LEU A 77 15.61 -2.35 7.10
C LEU A 77 16.62 -3.21 6.32
N ALA A 78 17.20 -2.72 5.23
CA ALA A 78 18.28 -3.42 4.55
C ALA A 78 19.51 -3.62 5.45
N ALA A 79 19.89 -2.59 6.21
CA ALA A 79 20.99 -2.68 7.19
C ALA A 79 20.69 -3.64 8.35
N GLU A 80 19.41 -3.84 8.69
CA GLU A 80 18.95 -4.84 9.65
C GLU A 80 18.95 -6.28 9.10
N GLY A 81 19.20 -6.46 7.79
CA GLY A 81 19.32 -7.76 7.15
C GLY A 81 18.05 -8.28 6.48
N TYR A 82 17.04 -7.43 6.27
CA TYR A 82 15.84 -7.84 5.52
C TYR A 82 16.19 -8.19 4.06
N PRO A 83 15.61 -9.26 3.49
CA PRO A 83 15.91 -9.67 2.12
C PRO A 83 15.55 -8.58 1.11
N ALA A 84 16.44 -8.34 0.14
CA ALA A 84 16.20 -7.35 -0.92
C ALA A 84 14.87 -7.59 -1.66
N ALA A 85 14.50 -8.85 -1.90
CA ALA A 85 13.22 -9.20 -2.55
C ALA A 85 12.00 -8.72 -1.74
N ALA A 86 12.04 -8.82 -0.41
CA ALA A 86 10.95 -8.35 0.45
C ALA A 86 10.87 -6.82 0.44
N LEU A 87 12.01 -6.13 0.46
CA LEU A 87 12.08 -4.67 0.39
C LEU A 87 11.61 -4.13 -0.98
N HIS A 88 11.98 -4.81 -2.08
CA HIS A 88 11.56 -4.47 -3.43
C HIS A 88 10.05 -4.66 -3.66
N ALA A 89 9.40 -5.54 -2.90
CA ALA A 89 7.96 -5.74 -2.96
C ALA A 89 7.15 -4.61 -2.30
N VAL A 90 7.79 -3.74 -1.51
CA VAL A 90 7.11 -2.61 -0.85
C VAL A 90 6.81 -1.50 -1.87
N SER A 91 5.53 -1.19 -2.04
CA SER A 91 5.09 -0.13 -2.96
C SER A 91 5.30 1.24 -2.32
N THR A 92 6.36 1.93 -2.73
CA THR A 92 6.68 3.24 -2.14
C THR A 92 7.37 4.23 -3.10
N PRO A 93 6.87 5.48 -3.23
CA PRO A 93 5.62 5.98 -2.65
C PRO A 93 4.40 5.20 -3.15
N VAL A 94 3.46 4.92 -2.25
CA VAL A 94 2.22 4.19 -2.57
C VAL A 94 1.35 4.97 -3.56
N GLY A 95 0.73 4.26 -4.50
CA GLY A 95 -0.25 4.75 -5.44
C GLY A 95 0.27 4.99 -6.86
N LEU A 96 -0.63 4.90 -7.83
CA LEU A 96 -0.31 5.19 -9.24
C LEU A 96 -0.02 6.68 -9.46
N ASP A 97 0.88 6.96 -10.39
CA ASP A 97 1.18 8.34 -10.81
C ASP A 97 0.04 8.90 -11.68
N ILE A 98 -0.98 9.44 -11.01
CA ILE A 98 -2.12 10.11 -11.63
C ILE A 98 -2.06 11.64 -11.48
N GLY A 99 -0.94 12.17 -10.96
CA GLY A 99 -0.83 13.59 -10.60
C GLY A 99 -1.69 13.99 -9.41
N ALA A 100 -1.90 13.09 -8.45
CA ALA A 100 -2.74 13.33 -7.28
C ALA A 100 -2.16 14.42 -6.35
N GLU A 101 -2.98 15.39 -5.94
CA GLU A 101 -2.58 16.46 -5.02
C GLU A 101 -3.41 16.46 -3.73
N THR A 102 -4.71 16.17 -3.85
CA THR A 102 -5.63 16.17 -2.70
C THR A 102 -5.67 14.81 -2.00
N PRO A 103 -6.07 14.75 -0.71
CA PRO A 103 -6.24 13.47 -0.01
C PRO A 103 -7.18 12.48 -0.72
N ALA A 104 -8.22 12.99 -1.38
CA ALA A 104 -9.16 12.15 -2.13
C ALA A 104 -8.51 11.56 -3.39
N GLU A 105 -7.75 12.36 -4.15
CA GLU A 105 -7.00 11.88 -5.32
C GLU A 105 -5.92 10.87 -4.93
N ILE A 106 -5.22 11.11 -3.81
CA ILE A 106 -4.23 10.18 -3.27
C ILE A 106 -4.90 8.85 -2.87
N ALA A 107 -6.08 8.90 -2.24
CA ALA A 107 -6.82 7.68 -1.92
C ALA A 107 -7.20 6.90 -3.19
N VAL A 108 -7.63 7.58 -4.26
CA VAL A 108 -7.93 6.96 -5.55
C VAL A 108 -6.67 6.34 -6.17
N SER A 109 -5.51 7.02 -6.11
CA SER A 109 -4.27 6.49 -6.67
C SER A 109 -3.80 5.22 -5.96
N ILE A 110 -3.94 5.17 -4.63
CA ILE A 110 -3.61 4.00 -3.80
C ILE A 110 -4.55 2.84 -4.11
N LEU A 111 -5.86 3.07 -4.13
CA LEU A 111 -6.84 2.03 -4.43
C LEU A 111 -6.70 1.49 -5.86
N ALA A 112 -6.35 2.35 -6.81
CA ALA A 112 -6.06 1.96 -8.18
C ALA A 112 -4.82 1.05 -8.25
N GLU A 113 -3.73 1.39 -7.54
CA GLU A 113 -2.52 0.57 -7.48
C GLU A 113 -2.79 -0.80 -6.85
N ILE A 114 -3.48 -0.84 -5.69
CA ILE A 114 -3.86 -2.09 -5.02
C ILE A 114 -4.67 -2.99 -5.96
N THR A 115 -5.67 -2.41 -6.64
CA THR A 115 -6.51 -3.15 -7.58
C THR A 115 -5.69 -3.65 -8.76
N MET A 116 -4.81 -2.82 -9.32
CA MET A 116 -3.93 -3.16 -10.42
C MET A 116 -3.02 -4.35 -10.05
N VAL A 117 -2.32 -4.28 -8.91
CA VAL A 117 -1.43 -5.36 -8.45
C VAL A 117 -2.24 -6.65 -8.24
N ARG A 118 -3.38 -6.58 -7.56
CA ARG A 118 -4.24 -7.74 -7.30
C ARG A 118 -4.78 -8.40 -8.57
N ARG A 119 -4.99 -7.64 -9.64
CA ARG A 119 -5.53 -8.13 -10.92
C ARG A 119 -4.47 -8.39 -11.99
N GLY A 120 -3.19 -8.10 -11.71
CA GLY A 120 -2.10 -8.20 -12.69
C GLY A 120 -2.21 -7.17 -13.82
N GLY A 121 -2.79 -6.00 -13.55
CA GLY A 121 -2.88 -4.90 -14.51
C GLY A 121 -1.56 -4.13 -14.65
N THR A 122 -1.48 -3.26 -15.65
CA THR A 122 -0.28 -2.45 -15.94
C THR A 122 -0.41 -0.97 -15.58
N GLY A 123 -1.62 -0.50 -15.28
CA GLY A 123 -1.91 0.92 -15.06
C GLY A 123 -1.86 1.77 -16.34
N ALA A 124 -1.61 1.14 -17.50
CA ALA A 124 -1.62 1.80 -18.79
C ALA A 124 -3.05 2.17 -19.21
N ARG A 125 -3.18 3.18 -20.08
CA ARG A 125 -4.47 3.53 -20.69
C ARG A 125 -4.93 2.37 -21.58
N MET A 126 -6.12 1.85 -21.32
CA MET A 126 -6.72 0.76 -22.11
C MET A 126 -6.71 1.04 -23.62
N SER A 127 -6.99 2.27 -24.03
CA SER A 127 -6.98 2.67 -25.45
C SER A 127 -5.61 2.55 -26.13
N ARG A 128 -4.51 2.58 -25.37
CA ARG A 128 -3.15 2.34 -25.89
C ARG A 128 -2.84 0.85 -26.01
N LEU A 129 -3.43 0.00 -25.16
CA LEU A 129 -3.27 -1.45 -25.23
C LEU A 129 -4.05 -2.05 -26.41
N SER A 130 -5.25 -1.54 -26.69
CA SER A 130 -6.07 -1.96 -27.84
C SER A 130 -5.52 -1.49 -29.19
N ALA A 131 -4.66 -0.47 -29.21
CA ALA A 131 -4.01 -0.01 -30.44
C ALA A 131 -2.81 -0.90 -30.86
N GLU A 132 -2.25 -1.67 -29.90
CA GLU A 132 -1.08 -2.52 -30.12
C GLU A 132 -1.43 -4.03 -30.23
N GLY A 133 -2.69 -4.41 -30.00
CA GLY A 133 -3.18 -5.79 -30.13
C GLY A 133 -4.65 -5.84 -30.54
N GLY A 134 -4.93 -6.50 -31.66
CA GLY A 134 -6.26 -6.62 -32.26
C GLY A 134 -7.29 -7.35 -31.39
N ASP A 135 -8.54 -7.00 -31.67
CA ASP A 135 -9.83 -7.53 -31.22
C ASP A 135 -10.07 -7.63 -29.69
N VAL A 136 -10.88 -6.69 -29.19
CA VAL A 136 -11.42 -6.68 -27.82
C VAL A 136 -12.71 -7.48 -27.83
N SER A 137 -12.59 -8.80 -27.77
CA SER A 137 -13.74 -9.72 -27.64
C SER A 137 -13.63 -10.65 -26.44
N ASP A 138 -12.98 -10.22 -25.36
CA ASP A 138 -12.92 -10.99 -24.11
C ASP A 138 -13.71 -10.26 -23.01
N GLU A 139 -15.01 -10.59 -22.92
CA GLU A 139 -15.94 -10.10 -21.91
C GLU A 139 -15.63 -10.62 -20.48
N SER A 140 -14.58 -11.41 -20.30
CA SER A 140 -14.20 -12.01 -19.00
C SER A 140 -13.63 -11.03 -17.96
N ARG A 141 -13.61 -9.72 -18.24
CA ARG A 141 -13.00 -8.68 -17.39
C ARG A 141 -13.95 -7.60 -16.85
N LEU A 142 -15.26 -7.79 -16.96
CA LEU A 142 -16.26 -6.94 -16.28
C LEU A 142 -16.85 -7.63 -15.05
#